data_AF-A0A941Q2Q4-F1
#
_entry.id   AF-A0A941Q2Q4-F1
#
_cell.length_a   1.000
_cell.length_b   1.000
_cell.length_c   1.000
_cell.angle_alpha   90.00
_cell.angle_beta   90.00
_cell.angle_gamma   90.00
#
_symmetry.space_group_name_H-M   'P 1'
#
loop_
_entity.id
_entity.type
_entity.pdbx_description
1 polymer ?
#
loop_
_entity_poly.entity_id
_entity_poly.type
_entity_poly.pdbx_seq_one_letter_code
_entity_poly.pdbx_strand_id
1 'polypeptide(L)'
;MIKKLLGFLVGVLLALALAATLLATLAWHALAPQPGEWATALHIGPFERQASVPTLLRWATHPLALPALDGRRIAGWRLKAEGAHRLVAHCAPCRVQLAALGPQPLLIDEARLSVEVRGADRYEGTLRLGAGERPASIAWRAELEREGLAVQAELPPTPLARVLSAFAASLPELQRAQIEGSVALRLEGSVGAEGWRVTKLRPTLADVSVTGLGTEALRDVDVAQRCRPQPAGGRIEGWIQNAVIAAEDQRFFEHPGYELEAWVTVFKANQREGEPLQGASTITQQLAKLLYTGDERDAARKLREWLYAAEMERTLGKGRILQLYLALLPWGDGICGAEAAARHHLGKSASQLKPREAAWLASLLINPDQQLRRWSSDEAAARERAAWVLKGIRRLPRERREAELDALVSWRPPVGRAAH
;
A
#
# COMPACT_ATOMS: atom_id res chain seq x y z
N MET A 1 27.98 65.62 -26.96
CA MET A 1 28.25 64.55 -25.96
C MET A 1 27.12 63.55 -25.80
N ILE A 2 25.87 63.98 -25.63
CA ILE A 2 24.70 63.10 -25.35
C ILE A 2 24.47 62.00 -26.41
N LYS A 3 24.55 62.31 -27.72
CA LYS A 3 24.38 61.30 -28.79
C LYS A 3 25.43 60.18 -28.77
N LYS A 4 26.69 60.50 -28.44
CA LYS A 4 27.79 59.51 -28.37
C LYS A 4 27.63 58.61 -27.13
N LEU A 5 27.20 59.19 -26.00
CA LEU A 5 26.92 58.45 -24.78
C LEU A 5 25.72 57.51 -24.97
N LEU A 6 24.65 57.97 -25.64
CA LEU A 6 23.47 57.16 -25.95
C LEU A 6 23.80 56.00 -26.89
N GLY A 7 24.58 56.24 -27.95
CA GLY A 7 25.02 55.17 -28.86
C GLY A 7 25.88 54.11 -28.18
N PHE A 8 26.75 54.51 -27.25
CA PHE A 8 27.53 53.58 -26.43
C PHE A 8 26.63 52.75 -25.50
N LEU A 9 25.68 53.38 -24.81
CA LEU A 9 24.75 52.70 -23.90
C LEU A 9 23.85 51.68 -24.65
N VAL A 10 23.35 52.06 -25.82
CA VAL A 10 22.56 51.16 -26.69
C VAL A 10 23.41 49.99 -27.17
N GLY A 11 24.66 50.23 -27.57
CA GLY A 11 25.60 49.16 -27.97
C GLY A 11 25.90 48.19 -26.83
N VAL A 12 26.10 48.68 -25.61
CA VAL A 12 26.30 47.84 -24.41
C VAL A 12 25.05 47.03 -24.10
N LEU A 13 23.85 47.62 -24.14
CA LEU A 13 22.60 46.91 -23.90
C LEU A 13 22.35 45.82 -24.95
N LEU A 14 22.63 46.09 -26.24
CA LEU A 14 22.55 45.10 -27.32
C LEU A 14 23.54 43.95 -27.13
N ALA A 15 24.79 44.26 -26.74
CA ALA A 15 25.79 43.24 -26.47
C ALA A 15 25.40 42.37 -25.26
N LEU A 16 24.87 42.97 -24.20
CA LEU A 16 24.34 42.25 -23.04
C LEU A 16 23.13 41.38 -23.42
N ALA A 17 22.23 41.87 -24.26
CA ALA A 17 21.08 41.10 -24.75
C ALA A 17 21.52 39.91 -25.62
N LEU A 18 22.49 40.10 -26.52
CA LEU A 18 23.07 39.03 -27.34
C LEU A 18 23.79 37.98 -26.48
N ALA A 19 24.59 38.43 -25.51
CA ALA A 19 25.27 37.54 -24.58
C ALA A 19 24.27 36.74 -23.73
N ALA A 20 23.23 37.38 -23.21
CA ALA A 20 22.17 36.71 -22.47
C ALA A 20 21.42 35.69 -23.34
N THR A 21 21.12 36.04 -24.60
CA THR A 21 20.47 35.13 -25.55
C THR A 21 21.36 33.92 -25.86
N LEU A 22 22.66 34.14 -26.09
CA LEU A 22 23.63 33.07 -26.34
C LEU A 22 23.81 32.15 -25.12
N LEU A 23 23.89 32.73 -23.93
CA LEU A 23 23.96 31.94 -22.69
C LEU A 23 22.69 31.13 -22.48
N ALA A 24 21.52 31.71 -22.77
CA ALA A 24 20.24 31.01 -22.70
C ALA A 24 20.16 29.86 -23.71
N THR A 25 20.63 30.04 -24.95
CA THR A 25 20.62 28.98 -25.97
C THR A 25 21.62 27.86 -25.63
N LEU A 26 22.79 28.19 -25.11
CA LEU A 26 23.79 27.21 -24.67
C LEU A 26 23.30 26.43 -23.45
N ALA A 27 22.75 27.11 -22.45
CA ALA A 27 22.15 26.47 -21.28
C ALA A 27 20.99 25.56 -21.72
N TRP A 28 20.20 26.00 -22.69
CA TRP A 28 19.13 25.19 -23.26
C TRP A 28 19.64 23.91 -23.93
N HIS A 29 20.68 24.02 -24.76
CA HIS A 29 21.29 22.86 -25.41
C HIS A 29 21.89 21.88 -24.41
N ALA A 30 22.50 22.39 -23.34
CA ALA A 30 23.04 21.56 -22.27
C ALA A 30 21.95 20.82 -21.48
N LEU A 31 20.76 21.40 -21.36
CA LEU A 31 19.62 20.79 -20.69
C LEU A 31 18.81 19.84 -21.59
N ALA A 32 19.03 19.85 -22.91
CA ALA A 32 18.28 19.01 -23.84
C ALA A 32 18.57 17.51 -23.58
N PRO A 33 17.55 16.68 -23.33
CA PRO A 33 17.76 15.27 -23.03
C PRO A 33 18.18 14.48 -24.28
N GLN A 34 19.02 13.47 -24.09
CA GLN A 34 19.34 12.49 -25.11
C GLN A 34 18.23 11.44 -25.25
N PRO A 35 18.13 10.73 -26.40
CA PRO A 35 17.19 9.61 -26.53
C PRO A 35 17.38 8.57 -25.42
N GLY A 36 16.27 8.22 -24.75
CA GLY A 36 16.25 7.28 -23.63
C GLY A 36 16.74 7.86 -22.28
N GLU A 37 17.17 9.12 -22.23
CA GLU A 37 17.55 9.75 -20.97
C GLU A 37 16.32 10.14 -20.14
N TRP A 38 16.43 10.04 -18.81
CA TRP A 38 15.39 10.52 -17.92
C TRP A 38 15.17 12.02 -18.12
N ALA A 39 13.99 12.36 -18.64
CA ALA A 39 13.59 13.72 -18.94
C ALA A 39 12.33 14.14 -18.17
N THR A 40 12.19 15.44 -17.94
CA THR A 40 10.99 16.05 -17.37
C THR A 40 10.62 17.33 -18.10
N ALA A 41 9.33 17.65 -18.13
CA ALA A 41 8.83 18.88 -18.72
C ALA A 41 9.04 20.07 -17.77
N LEU A 42 9.93 21.00 -18.14
CA LEU A 42 10.09 22.28 -17.47
C LEU A 42 9.15 23.32 -18.08
N HIS A 43 8.39 23.97 -17.20
CA HIS A 43 7.54 25.10 -17.54
C HIS A 43 8.25 26.40 -17.13
N ILE A 44 8.67 27.20 -18.11
CA ILE A 44 9.35 28.48 -17.87
C ILE A 44 8.54 29.57 -18.59
N GLY A 45 7.67 30.24 -17.84
CA GLY A 45 6.70 31.18 -18.39
C GLY A 45 5.71 30.47 -19.33
N PRO A 46 5.52 30.92 -20.58
CA PRO A 46 4.60 30.29 -21.53
C PRO A 46 5.21 29.09 -22.28
N PHE A 47 6.47 28.73 -22.01
CA PHE A 47 7.17 27.67 -22.74
C PHE A 47 7.23 26.39 -21.92
N GLU A 48 6.84 25.29 -22.55
CA GLU A 48 7.09 23.94 -22.06
C GLU A 48 8.19 23.29 -22.90
N ARG A 49 9.15 22.68 -22.21
CA ARG A 49 10.24 21.96 -22.86
C ARG A 49 10.76 20.80 -22.03
N GLN A 50 11.26 19.77 -22.71
CA GLN A 50 11.90 18.62 -22.07
C GLN A 50 13.33 18.96 -21.63
N ALA A 51 13.68 18.59 -20.40
CA ALA A 51 15.01 18.77 -19.84
C ALA A 51 15.54 17.46 -19.24
N SER A 52 16.84 17.20 -19.40
CA SER A 52 17.58 16.10 -18.78
C SER A 52 17.57 16.25 -17.27
N VAL A 53 16.92 15.30 -16.58
CA VAL A 53 16.92 15.24 -15.12
C VAL A 53 18.32 14.96 -14.57
N PRO A 54 19.14 14.06 -15.15
CA PRO A 54 20.51 13.88 -14.71
C PRO A 54 21.33 15.17 -14.74
N THR A 55 21.21 15.96 -15.80
CA THR A 55 21.91 17.26 -15.91
C THR A 55 21.41 18.26 -14.89
N LEU A 56 20.09 18.35 -14.69
CA LEU A 56 19.49 19.20 -13.67
C LEU A 56 19.95 18.83 -12.26
N LEU A 57 20.02 17.52 -11.94
CA LEU A 57 20.50 17.04 -10.65
C LEU A 57 21.96 17.42 -10.43
N ARG A 58 22.85 17.11 -11.39
CA ARG A 58 24.27 17.49 -11.32
C ARG A 58 24.46 18.99 -11.10
N TRP A 59 23.67 19.81 -11.80
CA TRP A 59 23.71 21.26 -11.62
C TRP A 59 23.21 21.66 -10.24
N ALA A 60 22.04 21.17 -9.82
CA ALA A 60 21.44 21.50 -8.53
C ALA A 60 22.32 21.07 -7.33
N THR A 61 23.10 20.02 -7.50
CA THR A 61 24.02 19.49 -6.47
C THR A 61 25.47 19.94 -6.64
N HIS A 62 25.76 20.82 -7.61
CA HIS A 62 27.10 21.37 -7.81
C HIS A 62 27.47 22.32 -6.66
N PRO A 63 28.73 22.35 -6.18
CA PRO A 63 29.17 23.20 -5.06
C PRO A 63 28.80 24.69 -5.16
N LEU A 64 28.79 25.23 -6.37
CA LEU A 64 28.47 26.63 -6.64
C LEU A 64 26.96 26.92 -6.69
N ALA A 65 26.14 25.92 -6.98
CA ALA A 65 24.70 26.08 -7.18
C ALA A 65 23.89 25.59 -5.97
N LEU A 66 24.38 24.57 -5.26
CA LEU A 66 23.72 23.99 -4.10
C LEU A 66 23.33 25.03 -3.02
N PRO A 67 24.18 26.04 -2.69
CA PRO A 67 23.78 27.10 -1.76
C PRO A 67 22.55 27.91 -2.18
N ALA A 68 22.25 28.00 -3.49
CA ALA A 68 21.06 28.70 -3.99
C ALA A 68 19.73 27.97 -3.67
N LEU A 69 19.81 26.70 -3.27
CA LEU A 69 18.68 25.91 -2.78
C LEU A 69 18.34 26.22 -1.32
N ASP A 70 19.19 26.93 -0.58
CA ASP A 70 18.95 27.25 0.82
C ASP A 70 17.66 28.05 1.02
N GLY A 71 16.83 27.63 1.98
CA GLY A 71 15.55 28.25 2.30
C GLY A 71 14.43 28.01 1.26
N ARG A 72 14.71 27.35 0.13
CA ARG A 72 13.70 27.02 -0.89
C ARG A 72 12.69 25.99 -0.36
N ARG A 73 11.50 25.97 -0.96
CA ARG A 73 10.46 24.96 -0.69
C ARG A 73 10.11 24.22 -1.98
N ILE A 74 10.12 22.90 -1.94
CA ILE A 74 9.77 22.03 -3.07
C ILE A 74 8.85 20.93 -2.55
N ALA A 75 7.65 20.79 -3.14
CA ALA A 75 6.68 19.75 -2.79
C ALA A 75 6.43 19.60 -1.26
N GLY A 76 6.37 20.71 -0.52
CA GLY A 76 6.17 20.73 0.93
C GLY A 76 7.43 20.56 1.78
N TRP A 77 8.58 20.25 1.16
CA TRP A 77 9.88 20.14 1.84
C TRP A 77 10.59 21.49 1.85
N ARG A 78 11.10 21.90 3.01
CA ARG A 78 12.00 23.04 3.16
C ARG A 78 13.44 22.56 3.04
N LEU A 79 14.19 23.17 2.15
CA LEU A 79 15.58 22.84 1.89
C LEU A 79 16.52 23.72 2.72
N LYS A 80 17.61 23.13 3.17
CA LYS A 80 18.71 23.81 3.86
C LYS A 80 20.03 23.28 3.32
N ALA A 81 20.86 24.16 2.78
CA ALA A 81 22.21 23.81 2.35
C ALA A 81 23.15 23.84 3.58
N GLU A 82 23.93 22.79 3.77
CA GLU A 82 24.90 22.66 4.85
C GLU A 82 26.31 22.54 4.26
N GLY A 83 26.88 23.67 3.83
CA GLY A 83 28.14 23.72 3.10
C GLY A 83 27.96 23.38 1.62
N ALA A 84 29.05 22.97 0.96
CA ALA A 84 29.09 22.81 -0.50
C ALA A 84 28.56 21.46 -1.01
N HIS A 85 28.41 20.46 -0.14
CA HIS A 85 28.16 19.07 -0.54
C HIS A 85 27.04 18.38 0.24
N ARG A 86 26.26 19.14 1.02
CA ARG A 86 25.19 18.57 1.83
C ARG A 86 23.94 19.42 1.77
N LEU A 87 22.82 18.75 1.55
CA LEU A 87 21.49 19.33 1.55
C LEU A 87 20.63 18.58 2.56
N VAL A 88 19.86 19.31 3.36
CA VAL A 88 18.86 18.74 4.26
C VAL A 88 17.50 19.24 3.83
N ALA A 89 16.60 18.31 3.52
CA ALA A 89 15.20 18.59 3.27
C ALA A 89 14.39 18.20 4.51
N HIS A 90 13.49 19.08 4.95
CA HIS A 90 12.66 18.88 6.13
C HIS A 90 11.18 19.21 5.86
N CYS A 91 10.28 18.37 6.35
CA CYS A 91 8.84 18.64 6.38
C CYS A 91 8.26 18.30 7.76
N ALA A 92 7.25 19.07 8.18
CA ALA A 92 6.47 18.87 9.40
C ALA A 92 5.16 19.69 9.33
N PRO A 93 3.97 19.05 9.31
CA PRO A 93 3.77 17.63 9.00
C PRO A 93 4.07 17.35 7.53
N CYS A 94 4.51 16.12 7.23
CA CYS A 94 4.69 15.65 5.87
C CYS A 94 3.43 14.92 5.40
N ARG A 95 3.07 15.14 4.14
CA ARG A 95 1.99 14.40 3.48
C ARG A 95 2.60 13.47 2.46
N VAL A 96 2.35 12.18 2.59
CA VAL A 96 2.81 11.17 1.65
C VAL A 96 1.61 10.52 0.98
N GLN A 97 1.47 10.75 -0.32
CA GLN A 97 0.46 10.08 -1.13
C GLN A 97 1.01 8.73 -1.59
N LEU A 98 0.34 7.64 -1.23
CA LEU A 98 0.66 6.30 -1.71
C LEU A 98 -0.55 5.79 -2.49
N ALA A 99 -0.58 6.06 -3.81
CA ALA A 99 -1.72 5.74 -4.68
C ALA A 99 -2.21 4.29 -4.54
N ALA A 100 -1.28 3.35 -4.34
CA ALA A 100 -1.58 1.95 -4.08
C ALA A 100 -2.46 1.73 -2.82
N LEU A 101 -2.26 2.52 -1.76
CA LEU A 101 -2.92 2.36 -0.46
C LEU A 101 -4.21 3.19 -0.30
N GLY A 102 -4.55 4.02 -1.28
CA GLY A 102 -5.78 4.79 -1.33
C GLY A 102 -5.59 6.27 -1.67
N PRO A 103 -6.69 7.02 -1.86
CA PRO A 103 -6.67 8.43 -2.23
C PRO A 103 -6.25 9.39 -1.10
N GLN A 104 -6.31 8.99 0.17
CA GLN A 104 -5.92 9.89 1.26
C GLN A 104 -4.41 9.83 1.56
N PRO A 105 -3.75 10.98 1.77
CA PRO A 105 -2.33 11.01 2.11
C PRO A 105 -2.12 10.55 3.56
N LEU A 106 -1.03 9.81 3.78
CA LEU A 106 -0.55 9.46 5.11
C LEU A 106 0.18 10.67 5.72
N LEU A 107 -0.17 11.05 6.95
CA LEU A 107 0.52 12.11 7.67
C LEU A 107 1.68 11.53 8.47
N ILE A 108 2.86 12.14 8.28
CA ILE A 108 4.04 11.90 9.08
C ILE A 108 4.31 13.16 9.89
N ASP A 109 4.50 13.02 11.19
CA ASP A 109 4.66 14.17 12.10
C ASP A 109 5.85 15.05 11.69
N GLU A 110 6.97 14.40 11.38
CA GLU A 110 8.19 15.04 10.92
C GLU A 110 9.01 14.06 10.07
N ALA A 111 9.61 14.57 8.98
CA ALA A 111 10.63 13.83 8.25
C ALA A 111 11.80 14.75 7.85
N ARG A 112 13.01 14.19 7.93
CA ARG A 112 14.25 14.86 7.51
C ARG A 112 15.03 13.95 6.57
N LEU A 113 15.22 14.39 5.34
CA LEU A 113 16.05 13.73 4.35
C LEU A 113 17.38 14.49 4.25
N SER A 114 18.48 13.84 4.59
CA SER A 114 19.83 14.35 4.29
C SER A 114 20.32 13.77 2.98
N VAL A 115 20.93 14.61 2.15
CA VAL A 115 21.60 14.25 0.90
C VAL A 115 23.03 14.76 0.99
N GLU A 116 23.99 13.87 0.89
CA GLU A 116 25.41 14.15 0.79
C GLU A 116 25.91 13.77 -0.61
N VAL A 117 26.54 14.72 -1.28
CA VAL A 117 27.02 14.60 -2.66
C VAL A 117 28.41 13.98 -2.65
N ARG A 118 28.59 12.85 -3.32
CA ARG A 118 29.83 12.03 -3.34
C ARG A 118 30.42 11.93 -4.75
N GLY A 119 30.74 13.09 -5.32
CA GLY A 119 31.19 13.23 -6.70
C GLY A 119 30.07 13.73 -7.60
N ALA A 120 30.18 13.48 -8.91
CA ALA A 120 29.20 13.99 -9.88
C ALA A 120 27.86 13.25 -9.85
N ASP A 121 27.90 11.92 -9.66
CA ASP A 121 26.75 11.04 -9.88
C ASP A 121 26.39 10.17 -8.68
N ARG A 122 27.06 10.33 -7.53
CA ARG A 122 26.79 9.52 -6.34
C ARG A 122 26.28 10.37 -5.21
N TYR A 123 25.30 9.83 -4.51
CA TYR A 123 24.60 10.48 -3.41
C TYR A 123 24.42 9.48 -2.29
N GLU A 124 24.44 9.96 -1.05
CA GLU A 124 24.09 9.14 0.10
C GLU A 124 23.46 9.98 1.19
N GLY A 125 22.83 9.33 2.16
CA GLY A 125 22.34 10.05 3.32
C GLY A 125 21.37 9.23 4.15
N THR A 126 20.50 9.94 4.85
CA THR A 126 19.53 9.34 5.76
C THR A 126 18.17 9.97 5.58
N LEU A 127 17.11 9.15 5.61
CA LEU A 127 15.75 9.58 5.82
C LEU A 127 15.36 9.27 7.26
N ARG A 128 15.15 10.32 8.06
CA ARG A 128 14.70 10.22 9.44
C ARG A 128 13.20 10.49 9.50
N LEU A 129 12.45 9.60 10.16
CA LEU A 129 11.02 9.68 10.33
C LEU A 129 10.66 9.78 11.81
N GLY A 130 9.78 10.72 12.14
CA GLY A 130 9.32 11.00 13.49
C GLY A 130 10.05 12.17 14.16
N ALA A 131 9.37 12.80 15.11
CA ALA A 131 9.91 13.85 15.95
C ALA A 131 10.62 13.25 17.19
N GLY A 132 11.56 14.02 17.78
CA GLY A 132 12.23 13.67 19.05
C GLY A 132 13.66 13.13 18.92
N GLU A 133 14.18 12.56 20.01
CA GLU A 133 15.62 12.24 20.15
C GLU A 133 16.07 10.98 19.40
N ARG A 134 15.15 10.05 19.10
CA ARG A 134 15.46 8.76 18.47
C ARG A 134 14.49 8.46 17.32
N PRO A 135 14.52 9.21 16.20
CA PRO A 135 13.69 8.92 15.04
C PRO A 135 14.09 7.59 14.38
N ALA A 136 13.16 6.98 13.64
CA ALA A 136 13.51 5.88 12.75
C ALA A 136 14.41 6.43 11.63
N SER A 137 15.55 5.77 11.37
CA SER A 137 16.55 6.27 10.43
C SER A 137 16.82 5.24 9.35
N ILE A 138 16.53 5.60 8.11
CA ILE A 138 16.75 4.78 6.92
C ILE A 138 17.99 5.34 6.23
N ALA A 139 19.08 4.57 6.18
CA ALA A 139 20.25 4.92 5.40
C ALA A 139 19.97 4.65 3.92
N TRP A 140 20.43 5.52 3.04
CA TRP A 140 20.27 5.32 1.60
C TRP A 140 21.51 5.76 0.83
N ARG A 141 21.69 5.15 -0.34
CA ARG A 141 22.71 5.48 -1.33
C ARG A 141 22.05 5.50 -2.69
N ALA A 142 22.53 6.36 -3.56
CA ALA A 142 22.03 6.46 -4.90
C ALA A 142 23.13 6.76 -5.91
N GLU A 143 22.97 6.24 -7.11
CA GLU A 143 23.85 6.48 -8.26
C GLU A 143 23.01 6.93 -9.45
N LEU A 144 23.41 8.05 -10.05
CA LEU A 144 22.72 8.66 -11.17
C LEU A 144 23.18 8.02 -12.47
N GLU A 145 22.24 7.42 -13.17
CA GLU A 145 22.41 6.76 -14.46
C GLU A 145 21.68 7.56 -15.55
N ARG A 146 21.81 7.14 -16.81
CA ARG A 146 21.13 7.81 -17.93
C ARG A 146 19.61 7.72 -17.82
N GLU A 147 19.08 6.56 -17.43
CA GLU A 147 17.63 6.28 -17.44
C GLU A 147 16.96 6.60 -16.09
N GLY A 148 17.73 6.96 -15.06
CA GLY A 148 17.20 7.22 -13.73
C GLY A 148 18.25 7.27 -12.64
N LEU A 149 17.78 7.26 -11.41
CA LEU A 149 18.58 7.20 -10.19
C LEU A 149 18.44 5.81 -9.57
N ALA A 150 19.50 5.01 -9.59
CA ALA A 150 19.54 3.74 -8.88
C ALA A 150 19.63 4.02 -7.37
N VAL A 151 18.79 3.39 -6.56
CA VAL A 151 18.65 3.65 -5.12
C VAL A 151 18.74 2.35 -4.33
N GLN A 152 19.54 2.37 -3.27
CA GLN A 152 19.58 1.36 -2.23
C GLN A 152 19.25 2.00 -0.90
N ALA A 153 18.37 1.39 -0.11
CA ALA A 153 17.99 1.89 1.20
C ALA A 153 17.91 0.75 2.23
N GLU A 154 18.35 1.04 3.45
CA GLU A 154 18.36 0.09 4.56
C GLU A 154 17.83 0.76 5.83
N LEU A 155 16.77 0.18 6.39
CA LEU A 155 16.35 0.39 7.76
C LEU A 155 16.95 -0.76 8.59
N PRO A 156 17.92 -0.50 9.48
CA PRO A 156 18.41 -1.53 10.40
C PRO A 156 17.28 -1.97 11.34
N PRO A 157 17.42 -3.12 12.04
CA PRO A 157 16.46 -3.55 13.06
C PRO A 157 16.13 -2.41 14.02
N THR A 158 14.89 -1.93 13.93
CA THR A 158 14.40 -0.75 14.62
C THR A 158 13.15 -1.12 15.40
N PRO A 159 13.00 -0.72 16.68
CA PRO A 159 11.79 -0.99 17.44
C PRO A 159 10.54 -0.54 16.69
N LEU A 160 9.53 -1.41 16.59
CA LEU A 160 8.31 -1.12 15.83
C LEU A 160 7.60 0.13 16.31
N ALA A 161 7.48 0.30 17.62
CA ALA A 161 6.90 1.49 18.25
C ALA A 161 7.57 2.79 17.77
N ARG A 162 8.89 2.78 17.50
CA ARG A 162 9.62 3.96 17.01
C ARG A 162 9.29 4.30 15.57
N VAL A 163 9.08 3.30 14.72
CA VAL A 163 8.68 3.54 13.32
C VAL A 163 7.23 4.04 13.28
N LEU A 164 6.35 3.40 14.06
CA LEU A 164 4.93 3.74 14.09
C LEU A 164 4.67 5.10 14.73
N SER A 165 5.47 5.54 15.71
CA SER A 165 5.32 6.85 16.33
C SER A 165 5.46 8.01 15.33
N ALA A 166 6.15 7.80 14.19
CA ALA A 166 6.21 8.81 13.13
C ALA A 166 4.84 9.11 12.50
N PHE A 167 3.86 8.21 12.69
CA PHE A 167 2.50 8.28 12.15
C PHE A 167 1.45 8.48 13.26
N ALA A 168 1.84 8.96 14.44
CA ALA A 168 0.94 9.09 15.59
C ALA A 168 -0.28 9.98 15.29
N ALA A 169 -0.12 11.02 14.46
CA ALA A 169 -1.24 11.84 14.01
C ALA A 169 -2.29 11.06 13.18
N SER A 170 -1.90 9.97 12.51
CA SER A 170 -2.78 9.14 11.69
C SER A 170 -3.28 7.89 12.41
N LEU A 171 -2.73 7.56 13.58
CA LEU A 171 -2.93 6.29 14.28
C LEU A 171 -3.32 6.53 15.76
N PRO A 172 -4.60 6.82 16.06
CA PRO A 172 -5.07 7.04 17.43
C PRO A 172 -4.86 5.82 18.34
N GLU A 173 -4.79 4.63 17.75
CA GLU A 173 -4.45 3.38 18.43
C GLU A 173 -3.13 3.45 19.22
N LEU A 174 -2.15 4.23 18.75
CA LEU A 174 -0.83 4.33 19.38
C LEU A 174 -0.85 4.99 20.76
N GLN A 175 -1.93 5.68 21.12
CA GLN A 175 -2.09 6.29 22.45
C GLN A 175 -2.35 5.24 23.55
N ARG A 176 -2.83 4.06 23.17
CA ARG A 176 -3.25 3.00 24.10
C ARG A 176 -2.48 1.70 23.89
N ALA A 177 -2.04 1.44 22.67
CA ALA A 177 -1.34 0.21 22.34
C ALA A 177 0.07 0.16 22.96
N GLN A 178 0.43 -0.99 23.52
CA GLN A 178 1.81 -1.37 23.77
C GLN A 178 2.28 -2.22 22.59
N ILE A 179 3.34 -1.78 21.93
CA ILE A 179 3.86 -2.40 20.71
C ILE A 179 5.31 -2.82 20.93
N GLU A 180 5.55 -4.10 20.80
CA GLU A 180 6.87 -4.73 20.92
C GLU A 180 7.34 -5.29 19.58
N GLY A 181 8.60 -5.72 19.56
CA GLY A 181 9.25 -6.26 18.37
C GLY A 181 10.00 -5.20 17.57
N SER A 182 10.53 -5.64 16.43
CA SER A 182 11.36 -4.81 15.56
C SER A 182 11.04 -5.01 14.09
N VAL A 183 11.36 -3.99 13.30
CA VAL A 183 11.28 -3.99 11.85
C VAL A 183 12.63 -3.64 11.26
N ALA A 184 13.03 -4.38 10.22
CA ALA A 184 14.14 -3.99 9.36
C ALA A 184 13.68 -4.07 7.90
N LEU A 185 14.29 -3.27 7.04
CA LEU A 185 13.93 -3.18 5.62
C LEU A 185 15.20 -3.05 4.79
N ARG A 186 15.29 -3.82 3.71
CA ARG A 186 16.23 -3.53 2.61
C ARG A 186 15.46 -3.32 1.32
N LEU A 187 15.76 -2.23 0.64
CA LEU A 187 15.17 -1.85 -0.64
C LEU A 187 16.29 -1.61 -1.65
N GLU A 188 16.11 -2.14 -2.85
CA GLU A 188 16.90 -1.81 -4.04
C GLU A 188 15.91 -1.51 -5.17
N GLY A 189 16.19 -0.47 -5.95
CA GLY A 189 15.33 -0.05 -7.05
C GLY A 189 15.90 1.13 -7.82
N SER A 190 15.09 1.75 -8.64
CA SER A 190 15.44 2.97 -9.36
C SER A 190 14.26 3.93 -9.43
N VAL A 191 14.54 5.22 -9.61
CA VAL A 191 13.55 6.26 -9.93
C VAL A 191 13.87 6.80 -11.32
N GLY A 192 12.91 6.81 -12.23
CA GLY A 192 13.09 7.33 -13.59
C GLY A 192 11.83 8.03 -14.10
N ALA A 193 11.68 8.11 -15.42
CA ALA A 193 10.56 8.80 -16.07
C ALA A 193 9.18 8.21 -15.71
N GLU A 194 9.09 6.88 -15.56
CA GLU A 194 7.86 6.19 -15.16
C GLU A 194 7.64 6.13 -13.63
N GLY A 195 8.49 6.81 -12.85
CA GLY A 195 8.44 6.78 -11.38
C GLY A 195 9.32 5.70 -10.76
N TRP A 196 8.86 5.13 -9.65
CA TRP A 196 9.61 4.13 -8.88
C TRP A 196 9.56 2.75 -9.52
N ARG A 197 10.71 2.06 -9.56
CA ARG A 197 10.85 0.66 -9.93
C ARG A 197 11.73 -0.08 -8.92
N VAL A 198 11.09 -0.69 -7.94
CA VAL A 198 11.67 -1.50 -6.88
C VAL A 198 11.95 -2.90 -7.41
N THR A 199 13.23 -3.25 -7.45
CA THR A 199 13.72 -4.56 -7.91
C THR A 199 13.77 -5.56 -6.77
N LYS A 200 14.10 -5.10 -5.55
CA LYS A 200 14.20 -5.92 -4.35
C LYS A 200 13.63 -5.19 -3.15
N LEU A 201 12.75 -5.87 -2.41
CA LEU A 201 12.17 -5.37 -1.18
C LEU A 201 12.15 -6.52 -0.17
N ARG A 202 12.85 -6.36 0.95
CA ARG A 202 12.98 -7.37 2.00
C ARG A 202 12.66 -6.75 3.36
N PRO A 203 11.37 -6.66 3.73
CA PRO A 203 10.98 -6.35 5.08
C PRO A 203 11.15 -7.58 5.97
N THR A 204 11.54 -7.34 7.22
CA THR A 204 11.56 -8.35 8.27
C THR A 204 10.86 -7.78 9.49
N LEU A 205 10.03 -8.61 10.10
CA LEU A 205 9.42 -8.33 11.39
C LEU A 205 9.85 -9.42 12.36
N ALA A 206 10.31 -9.02 13.54
CA ALA A 206 10.72 -9.95 14.59
C ALA A 206 9.96 -9.64 15.88
N ASP A 207 9.47 -10.70 16.52
CA ASP A 207 8.86 -10.68 17.87
C ASP A 207 7.75 -9.64 18.02
N VAL A 208 6.90 -9.52 17.00
CA VAL A 208 5.79 -8.56 17.00
C VAL A 208 4.75 -8.97 18.04
N SER A 209 4.48 -8.06 18.96
CA SER A 209 3.38 -8.17 19.90
C SER A 209 2.67 -6.82 20.00
N VAL A 210 1.35 -6.84 19.91
CA VAL A 210 0.50 -5.68 20.12
C VAL A 210 -0.46 -6.02 21.25
N THR A 211 -0.59 -5.12 22.23
CA THR A 211 -1.54 -5.24 23.35
C THR A 211 -2.17 -3.87 23.66
N GLY A 212 -3.28 -3.84 24.41
CA GLY A 212 -3.93 -2.59 24.86
C GLY A 212 -4.97 -2.01 23.89
N LEU A 213 -5.32 -2.71 22.81
CA LEU A 213 -6.38 -2.30 21.89
C LEU A 213 -7.76 -2.87 22.27
N GLY A 214 -7.82 -3.82 23.20
CA GLY A 214 -9.06 -4.32 23.79
C GLY A 214 -9.69 -5.49 23.04
N THR A 215 -8.98 -6.15 22.13
CA THR A 215 -9.52 -7.28 21.35
C THR A 215 -9.84 -8.50 22.20
N GLU A 216 -9.30 -8.61 23.43
CA GLU A 216 -9.66 -9.65 24.40
C GLU A 216 -11.15 -9.70 24.71
N ALA A 217 -11.86 -8.56 24.61
CA ALA A 217 -13.30 -8.51 24.80
C ALA A 217 -14.06 -9.37 23.78
N LEU A 218 -13.48 -9.68 22.62
CA LEU A 218 -14.09 -10.52 21.60
C LEU A 218 -14.03 -12.02 21.92
N ARG A 219 -13.33 -12.43 22.97
CA ARG A 219 -13.19 -13.85 23.33
C ARG A 219 -14.54 -14.50 23.62
N ASP A 220 -15.40 -13.79 24.35
CA ASP A 220 -16.65 -14.35 24.88
C ASP A 220 -17.92 -13.71 24.29
N VAL A 221 -17.78 -12.69 23.44
CA VAL A 221 -18.93 -11.95 22.86
C VAL A 221 -19.63 -12.76 21.75
N ASP A 222 -20.95 -12.90 21.82
CA ASP A 222 -21.72 -13.37 20.68
C ASP A 222 -21.98 -12.23 19.68
N VAL A 223 -21.17 -12.18 18.62
CA VAL A 223 -21.26 -11.15 17.58
C VAL A 223 -22.36 -11.42 16.55
N ALA A 224 -23.00 -12.60 16.58
CA ALA A 224 -24.06 -12.95 15.64
C ALA A 224 -25.22 -11.94 15.65
N GLN A 225 -25.47 -11.32 16.80
CA GLN A 225 -26.55 -10.35 16.99
C GLN A 225 -26.34 -9.01 16.25
N ARG A 226 -25.11 -8.74 15.79
CA ARG A 226 -24.78 -7.53 15.02
C ARG A 226 -25.18 -7.64 13.55
N CYS A 227 -25.39 -8.85 13.06
CA CYS A 227 -25.84 -9.10 11.70
C CYS A 227 -27.35 -9.07 11.57
N ARG A 228 -27.84 -8.53 10.45
CA ARG A 228 -29.25 -8.60 10.07
C ARG A 228 -29.36 -9.24 8.68
N PRO A 229 -30.21 -10.27 8.50
CA PRO A 229 -30.96 -10.99 9.53
C PRO A 229 -30.02 -11.73 10.52
N GLN A 230 -30.44 -11.86 11.78
CA GLN A 230 -29.63 -12.54 12.79
C GLN A 230 -29.53 -14.04 12.44
N PRO A 231 -28.31 -14.61 12.33
CA PRO A 231 -28.15 -16.03 12.08
C PRO A 231 -28.63 -16.83 13.30
N ALA A 232 -29.11 -18.05 13.07
CA ALA A 232 -29.35 -19.00 14.16
C ALA A 232 -28.00 -19.22 14.89
N GLY A 233 -27.93 -18.87 16.17
CA GLY A 233 -26.69 -18.95 16.95
C GLY A 233 -26.07 -20.37 16.94
N GLY A 234 -24.75 -20.45 17.10
CA GLY A 234 -24.02 -21.72 17.15
C GLY A 234 -22.65 -21.68 16.48
N ARG A 235 -21.87 -22.77 16.66
CA ARG A 235 -20.58 -22.94 15.96
C ARG A 235 -20.85 -23.27 14.49
N ILE A 236 -20.40 -22.42 13.57
CA ILE A 236 -20.52 -22.65 12.13
C ILE A 236 -19.51 -23.75 11.76
N GLU A 237 -19.94 -25.01 11.69
CA GLU A 237 -19.10 -26.15 11.31
C GLU A 237 -19.32 -26.56 9.84
N GLY A 238 -18.50 -27.47 9.32
CA GLY A 238 -18.67 -28.04 7.98
C GLY A 238 -17.74 -27.46 6.90
N TRP A 239 -18.08 -27.70 5.63
CA TRP A 239 -17.20 -27.34 4.51
C TRP A 239 -17.07 -25.85 4.27
N ILE A 240 -18.01 -25.04 4.76
CA ILE A 240 -17.98 -23.59 4.57
C ILE A 240 -16.72 -22.95 5.15
N GLN A 241 -16.25 -23.40 6.32
CA GLN A 241 -15.01 -22.89 6.91
C GLN A 241 -13.82 -23.08 5.95
N ASN A 242 -13.69 -24.30 5.41
CA ASN A 242 -12.60 -24.64 4.51
C ASN A 242 -12.72 -23.92 3.17
N ALA A 243 -13.94 -23.71 2.67
CA ALA A 243 -14.19 -22.97 1.44
C ALA A 243 -13.84 -21.48 1.61
N VAL A 244 -14.19 -20.86 2.75
CA VAL A 244 -13.82 -19.46 3.05
C VAL A 244 -12.30 -19.30 3.16
N ILE A 245 -11.62 -20.19 3.88
CA ILE A 245 -10.15 -20.22 3.95
C ILE A 245 -9.56 -20.38 2.54
N ALA A 246 -10.09 -21.31 1.73
CA ALA A 246 -9.61 -21.51 0.36
C ALA A 246 -9.83 -20.28 -0.54
N ALA A 247 -10.92 -19.54 -0.32
CA ALA A 247 -11.31 -18.38 -1.10
C ALA A 247 -10.51 -17.11 -0.77
N GLU A 248 -10.25 -16.89 0.53
CA GLU A 248 -9.72 -15.62 1.06
C GLU A 248 -8.28 -15.71 1.56
N ASP A 249 -7.87 -16.83 2.15
CA ASP A 249 -6.62 -16.91 2.92
C ASP A 249 -6.16 -18.37 3.08
N GLN A 250 -5.54 -18.93 2.03
CA GLN A 250 -5.14 -20.34 2.01
C GLN A 250 -4.09 -20.69 3.08
N ARG A 251 -3.34 -19.69 3.55
CA ARG A 251 -2.29 -19.82 4.56
C ARG A 251 -2.76 -19.37 5.94
N PHE A 252 -4.08 -19.26 6.18
CA PHE A 252 -4.66 -18.73 7.41
C PHE A 252 -4.03 -19.28 8.70
N PHE A 253 -3.74 -20.59 8.76
CA PHE A 253 -3.16 -21.23 9.95
C PHE A 253 -1.62 -21.13 10.04
N GLU A 254 -0.96 -20.59 9.03
CA GLU A 254 0.51 -20.54 8.89
C GLU A 254 1.09 -19.17 9.24
N HIS A 255 0.32 -18.08 9.09
CA HIS A 255 0.81 -16.72 9.33
C HIS A 255 0.28 -16.11 10.64
N PRO A 256 0.96 -15.11 11.23
CA PRO A 256 0.55 -14.45 12.48
C PRO A 256 -0.47 -13.32 12.25
N GLY A 257 -1.48 -13.56 11.41
CA GLY A 257 -2.50 -12.56 11.06
C GLY A 257 -2.14 -11.56 9.96
N TYR A 258 -0.91 -11.60 9.43
CA TYR A 258 -0.47 -10.78 8.29
C TYR A 258 0.59 -11.51 7.47
N GLU A 259 0.73 -11.12 6.20
CA GLU A 259 1.65 -11.76 5.26
C GLU A 259 2.57 -10.74 4.57
N LEU A 260 3.79 -10.60 5.08
CA LEU A 260 4.79 -9.66 4.55
C LEU A 260 5.14 -9.93 3.08
N GLU A 261 5.26 -11.19 2.69
CA GLU A 261 5.57 -11.59 1.31
C GLU A 261 4.45 -11.17 0.34
N ALA A 262 3.19 -11.27 0.77
CA ALA A 262 2.05 -10.79 0.00
C ALA A 262 2.12 -9.26 -0.15
N TRP A 263 2.42 -8.52 0.93
CA TRP A 263 2.57 -7.07 0.86
C TRP A 263 3.70 -6.65 -0.09
N VAL A 264 4.85 -7.33 -0.04
CA VAL A 264 5.97 -7.07 -0.96
C VAL A 264 5.57 -7.31 -2.40
N THR A 265 4.88 -8.42 -2.66
CA THR A 265 4.44 -8.80 -4.01
C THR A 265 3.50 -7.76 -4.59
N VAL A 266 2.47 -7.36 -3.83
CA VAL A 266 1.51 -6.36 -4.31
C VAL A 266 2.13 -4.97 -4.38
N PHE A 267 3.00 -4.59 -3.44
CA PHE A 267 3.75 -3.34 -3.52
C PHE A 267 4.59 -3.26 -4.80
N LYS A 268 5.26 -4.35 -5.20
CA LYS A 268 6.05 -4.40 -6.44
C LYS A 268 5.19 -4.43 -7.71
N ALA A 269 4.00 -5.02 -7.66
CA ALA A 269 3.06 -5.05 -8.78
C ALA A 269 2.41 -3.66 -9.02
N ASN A 270 2.11 -2.93 -7.95
CA ASN A 270 1.34 -1.69 -8.00
C ASN A 270 2.22 -0.43 -7.94
N GLN A 271 3.38 -0.48 -8.59
CA GLN A 271 4.30 0.66 -8.65
C GLN A 271 3.90 1.70 -9.68
N ARG A 272 2.99 1.36 -10.59
CA ARG A 272 2.38 2.28 -11.56
C ARG A 272 1.16 2.94 -10.93
N GLU A 273 0.99 4.24 -11.19
CA GLU A 273 -0.14 5.01 -10.69
C GLU A 273 -1.47 4.41 -11.17
N GLY A 274 -2.42 4.21 -10.25
CA GLY A 274 -3.82 3.87 -10.57
C GLY A 274 -4.27 2.44 -10.30
N GLU A 275 -3.37 1.50 -10.02
CA GLU A 275 -3.75 0.10 -9.75
C GLU A 275 -4.01 -0.15 -8.24
N PRO A 276 -5.25 -0.50 -7.83
CA PRO A 276 -5.57 -0.78 -6.44
C PRO A 276 -4.85 -2.05 -5.93
N LEU A 277 -4.43 -2.06 -4.67
CA LEU A 277 -3.90 -3.26 -3.99
C LEU A 277 -5.02 -4.31 -3.88
N GLN A 278 -5.07 -5.26 -4.82
CA GLN A 278 -5.93 -6.43 -4.72
C GLN A 278 -5.14 -7.61 -4.11
N GLY A 279 -5.71 -8.25 -3.08
CA GLY A 279 -5.37 -9.63 -2.74
C GLY A 279 -4.29 -9.91 -1.67
N ALA A 280 -3.89 -8.94 -0.82
CA ALA A 280 -2.90 -9.20 0.25
C ALA A 280 -3.43 -9.05 1.69
N SER A 281 -4.76 -9.03 1.89
CA SER A 281 -5.35 -8.97 3.23
C SER A 281 -5.71 -10.37 3.72
N THR A 282 -5.24 -10.75 4.90
CA THR A 282 -5.59 -12.02 5.56
C THR A 282 -7.01 -11.98 6.13
N ILE A 283 -7.57 -13.14 6.50
CA ILE A 283 -8.87 -13.22 7.20
C ILE A 283 -8.84 -12.37 8.47
N THR A 284 -7.73 -12.36 9.21
CA THR A 284 -7.62 -11.59 10.45
C THR A 284 -7.64 -10.08 10.19
N GLN A 285 -6.96 -9.61 9.13
CA GLN A 285 -7.04 -8.20 8.73
C GLN A 285 -8.43 -7.81 8.24
N GLN A 286 -9.09 -8.70 7.49
CA GLN A 286 -10.47 -8.48 7.07
C GLN A 286 -11.44 -8.43 8.26
N LEU A 287 -11.24 -9.26 9.29
CA LEU A 287 -12.00 -9.16 10.53
C LEU A 287 -11.75 -7.83 11.26
N ALA A 288 -10.49 -7.38 11.33
CA ALA A 288 -10.15 -6.08 11.91
C ALA A 288 -10.86 -4.94 11.17
N LYS A 289 -10.90 -5.03 9.84
CA LYS A 289 -11.61 -4.09 8.97
C LYS A 289 -13.09 -4.01 9.34
N LEU A 290 -13.76 -5.16 9.45
CA LEU A 290 -15.19 -5.26 9.76
C LEU A 290 -15.52 -4.69 11.15
N LEU A 291 -14.64 -4.88 12.15
CA LEU A 291 -14.94 -4.54 13.54
C LEU A 291 -14.50 -3.13 13.96
N TYR A 292 -13.41 -2.60 13.41
CA TYR A 292 -12.76 -1.42 13.99
C TYR A 292 -12.51 -0.28 13.02
N THR A 293 -12.27 -0.57 11.74
CA THR A 293 -11.72 0.43 10.82
C THR A 293 -12.64 0.79 9.65
N GLY A 294 -13.65 -0.03 9.35
CA GLY A 294 -14.64 0.27 8.30
C GLY A 294 -14.09 0.28 6.87
N ASP A 295 -14.84 0.91 5.96
CA ASP A 295 -14.63 0.83 4.51
C ASP A 295 -13.83 1.99 3.90
N GLU A 296 -13.36 2.95 4.70
CA GLU A 296 -12.50 4.05 4.23
C GLU A 296 -11.29 3.49 3.46
N ARG A 297 -10.86 4.16 2.39
CA ARG A 297 -9.73 3.66 1.56
C ARG A 297 -8.51 4.54 1.81
N ASP A 298 -7.77 4.25 2.87
CA ASP A 298 -6.53 4.96 3.16
C ASP A 298 -5.46 4.06 3.79
N ALA A 299 -4.21 4.55 3.71
CA ALA A 299 -3.03 3.86 4.20
C ALA A 299 -3.03 3.70 5.73
N ALA A 300 -3.49 4.73 6.45
CA ALA A 300 -3.51 4.73 7.91
C ALA A 300 -4.43 3.62 8.44
N ARG A 301 -5.61 3.47 7.85
CA ARG A 301 -6.56 2.40 8.10
C ARG A 301 -5.93 1.03 7.89
N LYS A 302 -5.14 0.82 6.82
CA LYS A 302 -4.42 -0.46 6.63
C LYS A 302 -3.40 -0.75 7.73
N LEU A 303 -2.72 0.27 8.26
CA LEU A 303 -1.86 0.10 9.44
C LEU A 303 -2.70 -0.24 10.69
N ARG A 304 -3.86 0.41 10.87
CA ARG A 304 -4.78 0.11 11.97
C ARG A 304 -5.29 -1.33 11.91
N GLU A 305 -5.71 -1.80 10.73
CA GLU A 305 -6.11 -3.20 10.50
C GLU A 305 -5.00 -4.17 10.92
N TRP A 306 -3.74 -3.87 10.58
CA TRP A 306 -2.60 -4.69 10.99
C TRP A 306 -2.38 -4.71 12.50
N LEU A 307 -2.51 -3.56 13.18
CA LEU A 307 -2.38 -3.47 14.64
C LEU A 307 -3.43 -4.32 15.36
N TYR A 308 -4.71 -4.20 14.96
CA TYR A 308 -5.77 -5.04 15.52
C TYR A 308 -5.60 -6.51 15.15
N ALA A 309 -5.15 -6.83 13.93
CA ALA A 309 -4.89 -8.20 13.53
C ALA A 309 -3.79 -8.85 14.37
N ALA A 310 -2.69 -8.14 14.61
CA ALA A 310 -1.59 -8.61 15.45
C ALA A 310 -2.05 -8.87 16.90
N GLU A 311 -2.88 -7.98 17.49
CA GLU A 311 -3.42 -8.22 18.82
C GLU A 311 -4.42 -9.39 18.84
N MET A 312 -5.35 -9.47 17.87
CA MET A 312 -6.35 -10.54 17.80
C MET A 312 -5.72 -11.95 17.71
N GLU A 313 -4.64 -12.11 16.94
CA GLU A 313 -3.92 -13.39 16.85
C GLU A 313 -3.41 -13.85 18.22
N ARG A 314 -2.95 -12.90 19.03
CA ARG A 314 -2.47 -13.15 20.39
C ARG A 314 -3.62 -13.39 21.37
N THR A 315 -4.71 -12.63 21.29
CA THR A 315 -5.78 -12.64 22.31
C THR A 315 -6.87 -13.67 22.04
N LEU A 316 -7.16 -14.00 20.77
CA LEU A 316 -8.30 -14.85 20.38
C LEU A 316 -7.88 -16.21 19.83
N GLY A 317 -6.76 -16.26 19.11
CA GLY A 317 -6.33 -17.44 18.37
C GLY A 317 -7.18 -17.75 17.13
N LYS A 318 -6.66 -18.58 16.22
CA LYS A 318 -7.21 -18.85 14.88
C LYS A 318 -8.65 -19.33 14.87
N GLY A 319 -9.00 -20.24 15.78
CA GLY A 319 -10.36 -20.81 15.83
C GLY A 319 -11.43 -19.76 16.12
N ARG A 320 -11.15 -18.87 17.09
CA ARG A 320 -12.08 -17.80 17.45
C ARG A 320 -12.13 -16.71 16.38
N ILE A 321 -10.99 -16.33 15.81
CA ILE A 321 -10.94 -15.37 14.69
C ILE A 321 -11.80 -15.86 13.53
N LEU A 322 -11.63 -17.12 13.10
CA LEU A 322 -12.41 -17.69 12.01
C LEU A 322 -13.91 -17.74 12.34
N GLN A 323 -14.26 -18.10 13.58
CA GLN A 323 -15.66 -18.10 14.01
C GLN A 323 -16.29 -16.70 13.93
N LEU A 324 -15.61 -15.68 14.46
CA LEU A 324 -16.08 -14.28 14.41
C LEU A 324 -16.19 -13.80 12.97
N TYR A 325 -15.19 -14.11 12.13
CA TYR A 325 -15.18 -13.76 10.73
C TYR A 325 -16.38 -14.37 9.99
N LEU A 326 -16.61 -15.67 10.13
CA LEU A 326 -17.75 -16.34 9.50
C LEU A 326 -19.10 -15.81 10.01
N ALA A 327 -19.18 -15.29 11.22
CA ALA A 327 -20.40 -14.73 11.78
C ALA A 327 -20.69 -13.30 11.28
N LEU A 328 -19.67 -12.54 10.88
CA LEU A 328 -19.79 -11.12 10.54
C LEU A 328 -19.57 -10.78 9.06
N LEU A 329 -18.96 -11.69 8.30
CA LEU A 329 -18.62 -11.47 6.90
C LEU A 329 -19.89 -11.18 6.07
N PRO A 330 -19.92 -10.11 5.25
CA PRO A 330 -21.00 -9.87 4.28
C PRO A 330 -20.99 -10.89 3.12
N TRP A 331 -22.19 -11.30 2.69
CA TRP A 331 -22.43 -12.30 1.64
C TRP A 331 -23.37 -11.77 0.53
N GLY A 332 -23.47 -10.45 0.37
CA GLY A 332 -24.35 -9.79 -0.60
C GLY A 332 -25.80 -9.70 -0.12
N ASP A 333 -26.63 -8.91 -0.82
CA ASP A 333 -28.05 -8.67 -0.48
C ASP A 333 -28.27 -8.17 0.96
N GLY A 334 -27.29 -7.43 1.50
CA GLY A 334 -27.32 -6.95 2.89
C GLY A 334 -27.22 -8.06 3.94
N ILE A 335 -26.94 -9.31 3.55
CA ILE A 335 -26.80 -10.44 4.46
C ILE A 335 -25.37 -10.49 4.99
N CYS A 336 -25.23 -10.71 6.28
CA CYS A 336 -23.94 -11.06 6.87
C CYS A 336 -24.05 -12.29 7.77
N GLY A 337 -22.94 -13.02 7.86
CA GLY A 337 -22.85 -14.31 8.53
C GLY A 337 -23.12 -15.49 7.58
N ALA A 338 -22.23 -16.48 7.62
CA ALA A 338 -22.27 -17.64 6.72
C ALA A 338 -23.52 -18.52 6.91
N GLU A 339 -24.04 -18.62 8.14
CA GLU A 339 -25.28 -19.37 8.42
C GLU A 339 -26.51 -18.69 7.80
N ALA A 340 -26.63 -17.37 7.94
CA ALA A 340 -27.72 -16.61 7.32
C ALA A 340 -27.62 -16.69 5.79
N ALA A 341 -26.41 -16.55 5.24
CA ALA A 341 -26.15 -16.66 3.81
C ALA A 341 -26.49 -18.05 3.25
N ALA A 342 -26.10 -19.13 3.94
CA ALA A 342 -26.41 -20.50 3.53
C ALA A 342 -27.93 -20.75 3.48
N ARG A 343 -28.67 -20.26 4.48
CA ARG A 343 -30.13 -20.39 4.52
C ARG A 343 -30.80 -19.56 3.43
N HIS A 344 -30.34 -18.33 3.22
CA HIS A 344 -30.92 -17.44 2.24
C HIS A 344 -30.67 -17.90 0.81
N HIS A 345 -29.39 -18.14 0.47
CA HIS A 345 -28.98 -18.43 -0.90
C HIS A 345 -29.19 -19.90 -1.29
N LEU A 346 -29.09 -20.84 -0.33
CA LEU A 346 -29.10 -22.28 -0.62
C LEU A 346 -30.19 -23.06 0.13
N GLY A 347 -31.00 -22.41 0.96
CA GLY A 347 -32.08 -23.06 1.70
C GLY A 347 -31.59 -24.11 2.72
N LYS A 348 -30.32 -24.08 3.11
CA LYS A 348 -29.68 -25.10 3.98
C LYS A 348 -28.96 -24.45 5.15
N SER A 349 -28.80 -25.18 6.25
CA SER A 349 -27.84 -24.74 7.29
C SER A 349 -26.42 -24.84 6.74
N ALA A 350 -25.53 -23.93 7.15
CA ALA A 350 -24.14 -23.90 6.73
C ALA A 350 -23.41 -25.22 7.05
N SER A 351 -23.78 -25.89 8.14
CA SER A 351 -23.23 -27.19 8.54
C SER A 351 -23.59 -28.35 7.61
N GLN A 352 -24.66 -28.18 6.82
CA GLN A 352 -25.18 -29.20 5.89
C GLN A 352 -24.70 -29.01 4.45
N LEU A 353 -23.94 -27.95 4.17
CA LEU A 353 -23.44 -27.67 2.83
C LEU A 353 -22.44 -28.74 2.39
N LYS A 354 -22.66 -29.27 1.19
CA LYS A 354 -21.67 -30.11 0.49
C LYS A 354 -20.46 -29.26 0.06
N PRO A 355 -19.28 -29.86 -0.21
CA PRO A 355 -18.09 -29.13 -0.65
C PRO A 355 -18.36 -28.17 -1.81
N ARG A 356 -19.07 -28.61 -2.86
CA ARG A 356 -19.43 -27.75 -4.00
C ARG A 356 -20.35 -26.58 -3.63
N GLU A 357 -21.27 -26.80 -2.69
CA GLU A 357 -22.25 -25.79 -2.24
C GLU A 357 -21.56 -24.73 -1.38
N ALA A 358 -20.66 -25.17 -0.49
CA ALA A 358 -19.79 -24.29 0.28
C ALA A 358 -18.85 -23.48 -0.61
N ALA A 359 -18.25 -24.10 -1.64
CA ALA A 359 -17.38 -23.43 -2.59
C ALA A 359 -18.16 -22.44 -3.48
N TRP A 360 -19.37 -22.81 -3.89
CA TRP A 360 -20.29 -21.90 -4.57
C TRP A 360 -20.57 -20.68 -3.71
N LEU A 361 -21.03 -20.86 -2.47
CA LEU A 361 -21.32 -19.75 -1.58
C LEU A 361 -20.08 -18.87 -1.34
N ALA A 362 -18.92 -19.46 -1.06
CA ALA A 362 -17.66 -18.75 -0.86
C ALA A 362 -17.14 -18.01 -2.11
N SER A 363 -17.65 -18.34 -3.31
CA SER A 363 -17.34 -17.57 -4.53
C SER A 363 -17.82 -16.12 -4.47
N LEU A 364 -18.80 -15.80 -3.62
CA LEU A 364 -19.34 -14.46 -3.45
C LEU A 364 -18.35 -13.50 -2.79
N LEU A 365 -17.45 -13.97 -1.94
CA LEU A 365 -16.74 -13.12 -0.98
C LEU A 365 -15.92 -11.99 -1.63
N ILE A 366 -15.45 -12.20 -2.87
CA ILE A 366 -14.78 -11.17 -3.65
C ILE A 366 -15.77 -10.14 -4.22
N ASN A 367 -16.04 -9.07 -3.46
CA ASN A 367 -17.04 -8.05 -3.79
C ASN A 367 -18.47 -8.64 -3.90
N PRO A 368 -19.11 -8.96 -2.76
CA PRO A 368 -20.31 -9.79 -2.70
C PRO A 368 -21.47 -9.37 -3.60
N ASP A 369 -21.84 -8.09 -3.61
CA ASP A 369 -22.96 -7.62 -4.44
C ASP A 369 -22.66 -7.73 -5.94
N GLN A 370 -21.39 -7.55 -6.33
CA GLN A 370 -20.99 -7.73 -7.72
C GLN A 370 -21.03 -9.21 -8.14
N GLN A 371 -20.55 -10.12 -7.29
CA GLN A 371 -20.59 -11.55 -7.61
C GLN A 371 -22.02 -12.08 -7.59
N LEU A 372 -22.88 -11.57 -6.71
CA LEU A 372 -24.28 -11.95 -6.68
C LEU A 372 -25.02 -11.54 -7.96
N ARG A 373 -24.75 -10.32 -8.49
CA ARG A 373 -25.23 -9.95 -9.82
C ARG A 373 -24.70 -10.90 -10.90
N ARG A 374 -23.41 -11.28 -10.83
CA ARG A 374 -22.81 -12.22 -11.78
C ARG A 374 -23.41 -13.62 -11.71
N TRP A 375 -23.83 -14.11 -10.53
CA TRP A 375 -24.55 -15.38 -10.43
C TRP A 375 -25.79 -15.41 -11.33
N SER A 376 -26.48 -14.28 -11.49
CA SER A 376 -27.65 -14.16 -12.36
C SER A 376 -27.32 -13.84 -13.82
N SER A 377 -26.27 -13.04 -14.09
CA SER A 377 -25.96 -12.54 -15.43
C SER A 377 -24.91 -13.36 -16.18
N ASP A 378 -24.06 -14.10 -15.47
CA ASP A 378 -22.93 -14.88 -15.99
C ASP A 378 -22.66 -16.09 -15.09
N GLU A 379 -23.53 -17.09 -15.20
CA GLU A 379 -23.45 -18.32 -14.41
C GLU A 379 -22.17 -19.12 -14.69
N ALA A 380 -21.58 -18.98 -15.88
CA ALA A 380 -20.34 -19.66 -16.25
C ALA A 380 -19.15 -19.10 -15.45
N ALA A 381 -19.01 -17.77 -15.37
CA ALA A 381 -17.98 -17.14 -14.55
C ALA A 381 -18.16 -17.45 -13.05
N ALA A 382 -19.41 -17.48 -12.57
CA ALA A 382 -19.72 -17.88 -11.19
C ALA A 382 -19.28 -19.32 -10.90
N ARG A 383 -19.56 -20.26 -11.83
CA ARG A 383 -19.10 -21.66 -11.74
C ARG A 383 -17.58 -21.76 -11.76
N GLU A 384 -16.90 -21.02 -12.63
CA GLU A 384 -15.44 -21.05 -12.72
C GLU A 384 -14.80 -20.62 -11.38
N ARG A 385 -15.33 -19.53 -10.79
CA ARG A 385 -14.89 -19.07 -9.47
C ARG A 385 -15.15 -20.11 -8.38
N ALA A 386 -16.34 -20.70 -8.35
CA ALA A 386 -16.67 -21.77 -7.39
C ALA A 386 -15.76 -22.99 -7.55
N ALA A 387 -15.44 -23.38 -8.80
CA ALA A 387 -14.51 -24.47 -9.09
C ALA A 387 -13.09 -24.14 -8.62
N TRP A 388 -12.63 -22.90 -8.77
CA TRP A 388 -11.35 -22.45 -8.22
C TRP A 388 -11.31 -22.59 -6.69
N VAL A 389 -12.37 -22.16 -5.99
CA VAL A 389 -12.47 -22.29 -4.53
C VAL A 389 -12.46 -23.76 -4.12
N LEU A 390 -13.24 -24.60 -4.79
CA LEU A 390 -13.33 -26.04 -4.52
C LEU A 390 -11.97 -26.74 -4.69
N LYS A 391 -11.19 -26.36 -5.70
CA LYS A 391 -9.82 -26.85 -5.91
C LYS A 391 -8.88 -26.45 -4.76
N GLY A 392 -9.06 -25.26 -4.20
CA GLY A 392 -8.28 -24.74 -3.08
C GLY A 392 -8.59 -25.39 -1.71
N ILE A 393 -9.66 -26.18 -1.58
CA ILE A 393 -10.00 -26.85 -0.32
C ILE A 393 -8.96 -27.95 -0.01
N ARG A 394 -8.06 -27.66 0.94
CA ARG A 394 -6.93 -28.52 1.33
C ARG A 394 -7.35 -29.88 1.91
N ARG A 395 -8.39 -29.92 2.76
CA ARG A 395 -8.86 -31.14 3.45
C ARG A 395 -9.83 -32.00 2.63
N LEU A 396 -10.02 -31.70 1.35
CA LEU A 396 -10.89 -32.48 0.46
C LEU A 396 -10.05 -33.52 -0.30
N PRO A 397 -10.29 -34.84 -0.11
CA PRO A 397 -9.57 -35.87 -0.84
C PRO A 397 -9.72 -35.71 -2.35
N ARG A 398 -8.68 -36.06 -3.11
CA ARG A 398 -8.62 -35.83 -4.56
C ARG A 398 -9.82 -36.43 -5.31
N GLU A 399 -10.12 -37.70 -5.08
CA GLU A 399 -11.26 -38.38 -5.73
C GLU A 399 -12.59 -37.70 -5.43
N ARG A 400 -12.81 -37.32 -4.17
CA ARG A 400 -14.01 -36.59 -3.76
C ARG A 400 -14.06 -35.20 -4.38
N ARG A 401 -12.92 -34.52 -4.51
CA ARG A 401 -12.83 -33.21 -5.19
C ARG A 401 -13.21 -33.32 -6.65
N GLU A 402 -12.71 -34.33 -7.36
CA GLU A 402 -13.05 -34.58 -8.77
C GLU A 402 -14.56 -34.83 -8.91
N ALA A 403 -15.13 -35.71 -8.08
CA ALA A 403 -16.58 -35.96 -8.08
C ALA A 403 -17.43 -34.70 -7.76
N GLU A 404 -16.97 -33.84 -6.85
CA GLU A 404 -17.66 -32.59 -6.52
C GLU A 404 -17.54 -31.53 -7.63
N LEU A 405 -16.41 -31.51 -8.37
CA LEU A 405 -16.20 -30.66 -9.55
C LEU A 405 -17.12 -31.08 -10.70
N ASP A 406 -17.21 -32.38 -10.97
CA ASP A 406 -18.11 -32.91 -12.01
C ASP A 406 -19.57 -32.62 -11.67
N ALA A 407 -19.94 -32.80 -10.39
CA ALA A 407 -21.26 -32.44 -9.90
C ALA A 407 -21.55 -30.94 -10.03
N LEU A 408 -20.56 -30.07 -9.81
CA LEU A 408 -20.72 -28.60 -9.92
C LEU A 408 -21.08 -28.14 -11.33
N VAL A 409 -20.62 -28.83 -12.38
CA VAL A 409 -20.90 -28.49 -13.78
C VAL A 409 -22.40 -28.53 -14.08
N SER A 410 -23.08 -29.57 -13.60
CA SER A 410 -24.52 -29.79 -13.83
C SER A 410 -25.41 -29.27 -12.70
N TRP A 411 -24.82 -28.93 -11.55
CA TRP A 411 -25.56 -28.40 -10.41
C TRP A 411 -26.05 -26.99 -10.69
N ARG A 412 -27.28 -26.73 -10.23
CA ARG A 412 -27.87 -25.39 -10.20
C ARG A 412 -28.13 -25.03 -8.74
N PRO A 413 -27.70 -23.84 -8.29
CA PRO A 413 -28.08 -23.39 -6.96
C PRO A 413 -29.61 -23.32 -6.87
N PRO A 414 -30.20 -23.60 -5.70
CA PRO A 414 -31.59 -23.28 -5.46
C PRO A 414 -31.77 -21.80 -5.79
N VAL A 415 -32.77 -21.45 -6.61
CA VAL A 415 -33.10 -20.05 -6.82
C VAL A 415 -33.66 -19.53 -5.51
N GLY A 416 -32.80 -18.93 -4.68
CA GLY A 416 -33.25 -18.08 -3.58
C GLY A 416 -34.16 -17.03 -4.20
N ARG A 417 -35.39 -16.91 -3.71
CA ARG A 417 -36.28 -15.82 -4.12
C ARG A 417 -35.53 -14.55 -3.81
N ALA A 418 -35.03 -13.85 -4.83
CA ALA A 418 -34.71 -12.44 -4.69
C ALA A 418 -35.99 -11.80 -4.14
N ALA A 419 -35.97 -11.39 -2.88
CA ALA A 419 -37.07 -10.64 -2.32
C ALA A 419 -37.12 -9.33 -3.11
N HIS A 420 -38.17 -9.18 -3.92
CA HIS A 420 -38.49 -7.95 -4.63
C HIS A 420 -38.62 -6.76 -3.67
#